data_AF-A0A482TCN7-F1
#
_entry.id   AF-A0A482TCN7-F1
#
_cell.length_a   1.000
_cell.length_b   1.000
_cell.length_c   1.000
_cell.angle_alpha   90.00
_cell.angle_beta   90.00
_cell.angle_gamma   90.00
#
_symmetry.space_group_name_H-M   'P 1'
#
loop_
_entity.id
_entity.type
_entity.pdbx_description
1 polymer ?
#
loop_
_entity_poly.entity_id
_entity_poly.type
_entity_poly.pdbx_seq_one_letter_code
_entity_poly.pdbx_strand_id
1 'polypeptide(L)'
;MTEHASDSTAERVIVLDVVGLQPDHVDSESMPDLSELFDDGATTGLVPPFPAVTIPAQTTLSTGRSPATHGDVSNAEYDRKTDTVELWGRDSGDRRRIWELQSDCELTTGALFFQHLYGTSADVAVTPKPIEDENNGLIEMNCWTNPDDFYDELR
;
A
#
# COMPACT_ATOMS: atom_id res chain seq x y z
N MET A 1 -27.11 8.55 -31.59
CA MET A 1 -27.26 7.42 -30.65
C MET A 1 -25.93 7.29 -29.96
N THR A 2 -25.86 7.73 -28.71
CA THR A 2 -24.66 7.63 -27.89
C THR A 2 -24.62 6.19 -27.38
N GLU A 3 -23.65 5.40 -27.83
CA GLU A 3 -23.39 4.07 -27.25
C GLU A 3 -22.97 4.28 -25.79
N HIS A 4 -23.82 3.82 -24.88
CA HIS A 4 -23.43 3.63 -23.50
C HIS A 4 -22.41 2.50 -23.49
N ALA A 5 -21.17 2.80 -23.11
CA ALA A 5 -20.18 1.79 -22.78
C ALA A 5 -20.82 0.81 -21.79
N SER A 6 -20.75 -0.49 -22.11
CA SER A 6 -21.25 -1.51 -21.19
C SER A 6 -20.49 -1.39 -19.88
N ASP A 7 -21.21 -1.17 -18.80
CA ASP A 7 -20.68 -1.16 -17.43
C ASP A 7 -20.27 -2.59 -17.05
N SER A 8 -19.14 -3.07 -17.56
CA SER A 8 -18.60 -4.36 -17.14
C SER A 8 -17.94 -4.14 -15.78
N THR A 9 -18.64 -4.56 -14.73
CA THR A 9 -18.08 -4.60 -13.38
C THR A 9 -16.85 -5.52 -13.40
N ALA A 10 -15.67 -4.98 -13.09
CA ALA A 10 -14.46 -5.78 -13.01
C ALA A 10 -14.62 -6.87 -11.93
N GLU A 11 -14.41 -8.13 -12.28
CA GLU A 11 -14.50 -9.25 -11.34
C GLU A 11 -13.35 -9.27 -10.33
N ARG A 12 -12.22 -8.64 -10.70
CA ARG A 12 -11.01 -8.51 -9.88
C ARG A 12 -10.36 -7.16 -10.13
N VAL A 13 -9.89 -6.52 -9.07
CA VAL A 13 -9.15 -5.27 -9.13
C VAL A 13 -7.81 -5.47 -8.44
N ILE A 14 -6.73 -5.09 -9.12
CA ILE A 14 -5.38 -5.10 -8.58
C ILE A 14 -4.86 -3.67 -8.59
N VAL A 15 -4.36 -3.21 -7.45
CA VAL A 15 -3.69 -1.91 -7.33
C VAL A 15 -2.21 -2.17 -7.06
N LEU A 16 -1.36 -1.66 -7.94
CA LEU A 16 0.09 -1.72 -7.79
C LEU A 16 0.62 -0.34 -7.41
N ASP A 17 1.19 -0.23 -6.21
CA ASP A 17 1.95 0.95 -5.79
C ASP A 17 3.44 0.73 -6.09
N VAL A 18 3.95 1.38 -7.14
CA VAL A 18 5.34 1.25 -7.59
C VAL A 18 6.11 2.50 -7.19
N VAL A 19 6.95 2.37 -6.16
CA VAL A 19 7.68 3.49 -5.56
C VAL A 19 8.57 4.17 -6.59
N GLY A 20 8.33 5.47 -6.82
CA GLY A 20 9.16 6.30 -7.69
C GLY A 20 9.02 6.03 -9.18
N LEU A 21 8.03 5.24 -9.60
CA LEU A 21 7.75 5.02 -11.02
C LEU A 21 7.31 6.32 -11.69
N GLN A 22 7.93 6.62 -12.83
CA GLN A 22 7.57 7.75 -13.70
C GLN A 22 7.31 7.20 -15.10
N PRO A 23 6.50 7.88 -15.93
CA PRO A 23 6.23 7.44 -17.29
C PRO A 23 7.50 7.16 -18.11
N ASP A 24 8.53 8.01 -17.97
CA ASP A 24 9.79 7.88 -18.70
C ASP A 24 10.66 6.68 -18.25
N HIS A 25 10.30 5.99 -17.16
CA HIS A 25 10.94 4.73 -16.77
C HIS A 25 10.36 3.51 -17.49
N VAL A 26 9.18 3.65 -18.11
CA VAL A 26 8.48 2.54 -18.77
C VAL A 26 8.85 2.57 -20.25
N ASP A 27 9.49 1.50 -20.71
CA ASP A 27 9.85 1.31 -22.11
C ASP A 27 9.57 -0.13 -22.54
N SER A 28 9.31 -0.32 -23.84
CA SER A 28 8.93 -1.61 -24.39
C SER A 28 10.07 -2.65 -24.41
N GLU A 29 11.33 -2.23 -24.28
CA GLU A 29 12.48 -3.15 -24.26
C GLU A 29 12.69 -3.75 -22.85
N SER A 30 12.55 -2.93 -21.81
CA SER A 30 12.80 -3.30 -20.42
C SER A 30 11.54 -3.72 -19.66
N MET A 31 10.38 -3.17 -20.02
CA MET A 31 9.10 -3.34 -19.31
C MET A 31 7.93 -3.56 -20.27
N PRO A 32 7.97 -4.60 -21.14
CA PRO A 32 6.98 -4.80 -22.21
C PRO A 32 5.54 -4.86 -21.70
N ASP A 33 5.26 -5.64 -20.63
CA ASP A 33 3.90 -5.79 -20.10
C ASP A 33 3.33 -4.47 -19.53
N LEU A 34 4.18 -3.65 -18.92
CA LEU A 34 3.75 -2.36 -18.38
C LEU A 34 3.60 -1.32 -19.50
N SER A 35 4.46 -1.38 -20.52
CA SER A 35 4.36 -0.52 -21.70
C SER A 35 3.02 -0.71 -22.42
N GLU A 36 2.56 -1.96 -22.57
CA GLU A 36 1.26 -2.26 -23.20
C GLU A 36 0.08 -1.58 -22.48
N LEU A 37 0.11 -1.51 -21.14
CA LEU A 37 -0.93 -0.84 -20.35
C LEU A 37 -0.95 0.68 -20.54
N PHE A 38 0.17 1.28 -20.95
CA PHE A 38 0.28 2.72 -21.19
C PHE A 38 -0.23 3.09 -22.59
N ASP A 39 -0.13 2.18 -23.55
CA ASP A 39 -0.47 2.38 -24.97
C ASP A 39 -2.00 2.38 -25.23
N ASP A 40 -2.80 1.75 -24.36
CA ASP A 40 -4.26 1.65 -24.48
C ASP A 40 -5.02 2.98 -24.23
N GLY A 41 -4.30 4.08 -23.95
CA GLY A 41 -4.87 5.43 -23.82
C GLY A 41 -5.71 5.69 -22.56
N ALA A 42 -5.82 4.70 -21.67
CA ALA A 42 -6.52 4.79 -20.38
C ALA A 42 -5.62 5.26 -19.21
N THR A 43 -4.36 5.60 -19.49
CA THR A 43 -3.40 6.08 -18.48
C THR A 43 -3.55 7.58 -18.23
N THR A 44 -3.56 7.97 -16.96
CA THR A 44 -3.64 9.37 -16.56
C THR A 44 -2.64 9.69 -15.45
N GLY A 45 -2.18 10.94 -15.41
CA GLY A 45 -1.26 11.40 -14.39
C GLY A 45 -1.93 11.50 -13.02
N LEU A 46 -1.30 10.93 -12.00
CA LEU A 46 -1.67 11.12 -10.60
C LEU A 46 -0.74 12.15 -9.96
N VAL A 47 -1.30 13.16 -9.29
CA VAL A 47 -0.52 14.07 -8.45
C VAL A 47 -0.38 13.45 -7.05
N PRO A 48 0.84 13.10 -6.59
CA PRO A 48 1.01 12.55 -5.26
C PRO A 48 0.72 13.61 -4.17
N PRO A 49 0.33 13.19 -2.96
CA PRO A 49 0.19 14.12 -1.85
C PRO A 49 1.53 14.75 -1.48
N PHE A 50 1.50 15.91 -0.85
CA PHE A 50 2.69 16.50 -0.22
C PHE A 50 2.69 16.24 1.30
N PRO A 51 3.78 15.72 1.89
CA PRO A 51 5.02 15.31 1.23
C PRO A 51 4.89 13.96 0.51
N ALA A 52 5.54 13.83 -0.65
CA ALA A 52 5.51 12.62 -1.50
C ALA A 52 6.49 11.55 -0.98
N VAL A 53 6.29 11.11 0.26
CA VAL A 53 7.02 10.00 0.90
C VAL A 53 6.06 8.85 1.22
N THR A 54 6.62 7.68 1.50
CA THR A 54 5.89 6.39 1.55
C THR A 54 4.62 6.40 2.40
N ILE A 55 4.70 6.73 3.70
CA ILE A 55 3.53 6.64 4.60
C ILE A 55 2.43 7.61 4.17
N PRO A 56 2.69 8.93 3.95
CA PRO A 56 1.66 9.85 3.45
C PRO A 56 1.03 9.40 2.13
N ALA A 57 1.85 8.96 1.16
CA ALA A 57 1.36 8.54 -0.15
C ALA A 57 0.47 7.29 -0.06
N GLN A 58 0.93 6.24 0.63
CA GLN A 58 0.17 4.99 0.77
C GLN A 58 -1.08 5.16 1.64
N THR A 59 -1.04 6.02 2.66
CA THR A 59 -2.22 6.33 3.48
C THR A 59 -3.24 7.11 2.67
N THR A 60 -2.82 8.09 1.87
CA THR A 60 -3.71 8.79 0.94
C THR A 60 -4.33 7.81 -0.06
N LEU A 61 -3.53 6.93 -0.68
CA LEU A 61 -4.01 5.96 -1.66
C LEU A 61 -5.01 4.96 -1.06
N SER A 62 -4.73 4.44 0.14
CA SER A 62 -5.56 3.42 0.78
C SER A 62 -6.82 3.98 1.44
N THR A 63 -6.82 5.24 1.88
CA THR A 63 -7.97 5.85 2.60
C THR A 63 -8.78 6.84 1.74
N GLY A 64 -8.23 7.31 0.61
CA GLY A 64 -8.81 8.38 -0.20
C GLY A 64 -8.82 9.75 0.49
N ARG A 65 -8.10 9.92 1.60
CA ARG A 65 -8.04 11.15 2.40
C ARG A 65 -6.73 11.88 2.19
N SER A 66 -6.71 13.20 2.37
CA SER A 66 -5.46 13.98 2.30
C SER A 66 -4.61 13.82 3.57
N PRO A 67 -3.30 14.12 3.53
CA PRO A 67 -2.46 14.14 4.74
C PRO A 67 -2.97 15.04 5.85
N ALA A 68 -3.62 16.16 5.52
CA ALA A 68 -4.26 17.03 6.51
C ALA A 68 -5.46 16.37 7.23
N THR A 69 -6.04 15.32 6.63
CA THR A 69 -7.19 14.60 7.17
C THR A 69 -6.79 13.31 7.87
N HIS A 70 -5.84 12.55 7.32
CA HIS A 70 -5.39 11.29 7.94
C HIS A 70 -4.22 11.49 8.91
N GLY A 71 -3.50 12.61 8.89
CA GLY A 71 -2.47 12.95 9.88
C GLY A 71 -1.08 12.37 9.60
N ASP A 72 -0.96 11.31 8.81
CA ASP A 72 0.36 10.82 8.35
C ASP A 72 1.04 11.81 7.40
N VAL A 73 2.02 12.56 7.92
CA VAL A 73 2.75 13.62 7.20
C VAL A 73 4.26 13.36 7.07
N SER A 74 4.75 12.21 7.53
CA SER A 74 6.16 11.82 7.44
C SER A 74 6.35 10.32 7.61
N ASN A 75 7.47 9.78 7.12
CA ASN A 75 7.86 8.40 7.38
C ASN A 75 8.38 8.16 8.81
N ALA A 76 8.60 9.24 9.57
CA ALA A 76 9.20 9.19 10.89
C ALA A 76 8.40 10.03 11.89
N GLU A 77 8.25 9.54 13.11
CA GLU A 77 7.71 10.29 14.23
C GLU A 77 8.78 10.51 15.29
N TYR A 78 8.83 11.72 15.85
CA TYR A 78 9.70 12.02 16.98
C TYR A 78 8.85 12.17 18.24
N ASP A 79 9.05 11.26 19.20
CA ASP A 79 8.43 11.33 20.51
C ASP A 79 9.29 12.19 21.45
N ARG A 80 8.74 13.35 21.81
CA ARG A 80 9.38 14.32 22.71
C ARG A 80 9.50 13.84 24.16
N LYS A 81 8.68 12.87 24.58
CA LYS A 81 8.69 12.34 25.95
C LYS A 81 9.86 11.38 26.17
N THR A 82 10.17 10.59 25.14
CA THR A 82 11.24 9.59 25.18
C THR A 82 12.52 10.05 24.49
N ASP A 83 12.47 11.16 23.73
CA ASP A 83 13.58 11.67 22.91
C ASP A 83 14.02 10.64 21.85
N THR A 84 13.06 9.96 21.24
CA THR A 84 13.30 8.89 20.26
C THR A 84 12.62 9.18 18.93
N VAL A 85 13.23 8.69 17.85
CA VAL A 85 12.64 8.69 16.51
C VAL A 85 12.20 7.28 16.17
N GLU A 86 10.94 7.10 15.79
CA GLU A 86 10.41 5.88 15.23
C GLU A 86 10.23 6.05 13.72
N LEU A 87 10.70 5.07 12.96
CA LEU A 87 10.59 5.06 11.50
C LEU A 87 9.56 4.01 11.08
N TRP A 88 8.61 4.38 10.22
CA TRP A 88 7.56 3.53 9.65
C TRP A 88 6.53 2.95 10.63
N GLY A 89 6.89 2.77 11.90
CA GLY A 89 6.00 2.28 12.95
C GLY A 89 5.01 3.37 13.38
N ARG A 90 3.73 3.16 13.03
CA ARG A 90 2.58 3.90 13.57
C ARG A 90 1.33 3.04 13.52
N ASP A 91 0.52 3.17 14.56
CA ASP A 91 -0.79 2.55 14.63
C ASP A 91 -1.73 3.13 13.56
N SER A 92 -2.52 2.26 12.93
CA SER A 92 -3.49 2.65 11.89
C SER A 92 -4.64 3.52 12.43
N GLY A 93 -4.93 3.47 13.73
CA GLY A 93 -6.03 4.16 14.39
C GLY A 93 -7.36 3.91 13.70
N ASP A 94 -8.17 4.97 13.59
CA ASP A 94 -9.48 4.90 12.92
C ASP A 94 -9.40 5.10 11.39
N ARG A 95 -8.21 4.97 10.79
CA ARG A 95 -7.99 5.22 9.35
C ARG A 95 -8.42 4.01 8.54
N ARG A 96 -9.72 3.90 8.29
CA ARG A 96 -10.28 2.84 7.45
C ARG A 96 -9.71 2.88 6.03
N ARG A 97 -9.22 1.73 5.56
CA ARG A 97 -8.58 1.54 4.25
C ARG A 97 -9.51 0.80 3.30
N ILE A 98 -9.26 0.92 2.00
CA ILE A 98 -10.17 0.44 0.95
C ILE A 98 -10.42 -1.08 1.03
N TRP A 99 -9.42 -1.88 1.39
CA TRP A 99 -9.58 -3.32 1.56
C TRP A 99 -10.42 -3.70 2.79
N GLU A 100 -10.61 -2.79 3.74
CA GLU A 100 -11.45 -3.03 4.93
C GLU A 100 -12.95 -2.83 4.61
N LEU A 101 -13.29 -2.42 3.39
CA LEU A 101 -14.66 -2.35 2.89
C LEU A 101 -15.30 -3.73 2.67
N GLN A 102 -14.53 -4.83 2.74
CA GLN A 102 -15.09 -6.18 2.71
C GLN A 102 -16.09 -6.47 3.83
N SER A 103 -16.06 -5.69 4.91
CA SER A 103 -17.07 -5.76 5.96
C SER A 103 -18.44 -5.21 5.51
N ASP A 104 -18.48 -4.42 4.44
CA ASP A 104 -19.69 -3.81 3.88
C ASP A 104 -20.21 -4.55 2.63
N CYS A 105 -19.37 -5.35 1.96
CA CYS A 105 -19.64 -6.01 0.69
C CYS A 105 -18.99 -7.40 0.63
N GLU A 106 -19.59 -8.37 -0.07
CA GLU A 106 -19.02 -9.71 -0.28
C GLU A 106 -17.81 -9.67 -1.23
N LEU A 107 -16.66 -9.21 -0.74
CA LEU A 107 -15.37 -9.17 -1.45
C LEU A 107 -14.32 -9.98 -0.71
N THR A 108 -13.43 -10.64 -1.44
CA THR A 108 -12.18 -11.17 -0.89
C THR A 108 -11.07 -10.14 -1.11
N THR A 109 -10.33 -9.78 -0.06
CA THR A 109 -9.31 -8.73 -0.15
C THR A 109 -7.92 -9.18 0.27
N GLY A 110 -6.93 -8.64 -0.43
CA GLY A 110 -5.51 -8.83 -0.14
C GLY A 110 -4.80 -7.47 -0.04
N ALA A 111 -3.90 -7.31 0.93
CA ALA A 111 -3.07 -6.12 1.07
C ALA A 111 -1.63 -6.51 1.43
N LEU A 112 -0.71 -6.36 0.48
CA LEU A 112 0.68 -6.79 0.61
C LEU A 112 1.61 -5.57 0.58
N PHE A 113 2.52 -5.48 1.54
CA PHE A 113 3.59 -4.49 1.67
C PHE A 113 3.13 -3.01 1.76
N PHE A 114 1.84 -2.76 1.93
CA PHE A 114 1.31 -1.46 2.34
C PHE A 114 1.69 -1.15 3.79
N GLN A 115 1.78 0.13 4.14
CA GLN A 115 1.95 0.55 5.53
C GLN A 115 0.70 0.29 6.37
N HIS A 116 0.90 0.22 7.69
CA HIS A 116 -0.13 0.03 8.70
C HIS A 116 -0.87 -1.32 8.71
N LEU A 117 -0.32 -2.39 8.11
CA LEU A 117 -1.06 -3.66 7.94
C LEU A 117 -1.33 -4.45 9.22
N TYR A 118 -0.62 -4.20 10.32
CA TYR A 118 -0.94 -4.85 11.59
C TYR A 118 -2.40 -4.57 12.01
N GLY A 119 -3.14 -5.63 12.34
CA GLY A 119 -4.54 -5.53 12.74
C GLY A 119 -5.52 -5.21 11.61
N THR A 120 -5.08 -5.24 10.34
CA THR A 120 -5.97 -5.12 9.18
C THR A 120 -7.04 -6.21 9.16
N SER A 121 -8.21 -5.89 8.62
CA SER A 121 -9.28 -6.87 8.38
C SER A 121 -9.20 -7.54 7.01
N ALA A 122 -8.14 -7.33 6.21
CA ALA A 122 -7.99 -7.99 4.91
C ALA A 122 -7.86 -9.51 5.06
N ASP A 123 -8.45 -10.29 4.17
CA ASP A 123 -8.37 -11.76 4.23
C ASP A 123 -6.94 -12.28 4.10
N VAL A 124 -6.15 -11.60 3.26
CA VAL A 124 -4.70 -11.86 3.12
C VAL A 124 -3.93 -10.57 3.34
N ALA A 125 -2.94 -10.59 4.23
CA ALA A 125 -2.02 -9.49 4.41
C ALA A 125 -0.59 -9.99 4.63
N VAL A 126 0.38 -9.24 4.12
CA VAL A 126 1.81 -9.51 4.30
C VAL A 126 2.52 -8.17 4.47
N THR A 127 3.34 -8.03 5.50
CA THR A 127 4.23 -6.86 5.66
C THR A 127 5.57 -7.30 6.23
N PRO A 128 6.69 -6.61 5.91
CA PRO A 128 7.96 -6.94 6.52
C PRO A 128 7.89 -6.78 8.04
N LYS A 129 8.41 -7.77 8.75
CA LYS A 129 8.61 -7.78 10.20
C LYS A 129 9.96 -8.44 10.47
N PRO A 130 11.07 -7.71 10.28
CA PRO A 130 12.39 -8.24 10.59
C PRO A 130 12.46 -8.71 12.05
N ILE A 131 13.17 -9.81 12.27
CA ILE A 131 13.53 -10.25 13.62
C ILE A 131 14.84 -9.56 13.97
N GLU A 132 14.84 -8.80 15.05
CA GLU A 132 15.98 -8.00 15.50
C GLU A 132 16.42 -8.43 16.91
N ASP A 133 17.68 -8.19 17.24
CA ASP A 133 18.20 -8.33 18.60
C ASP A 133 17.85 -7.11 19.49
N GLU A 134 18.28 -7.15 20.75
CA GLU A 134 18.05 -6.07 21.73
C GLU A 134 18.70 -4.73 21.36
N ASN A 135 19.60 -4.70 20.37
CA ASN A 135 20.30 -3.52 19.88
C ASN A 135 19.82 -3.10 18.47
N ASN A 136 18.66 -3.59 18.03
CA ASN A 136 18.10 -3.39 16.69
C ASN A 136 19.01 -3.91 15.56
N GLY A 137 19.82 -4.92 15.85
CA GLY A 137 20.59 -5.66 14.85
C GLY A 137 19.71 -6.68 14.14
N LEU A 138 19.67 -6.64 12.80
CA LEU A 138 18.92 -7.60 11.99
C LEU A 138 19.44 -9.03 12.20
N ILE A 139 18.59 -9.92 12.71
CA ILE A 139 18.86 -11.36 12.85
C ILE A 139 18.35 -12.11 11.61
N GLU A 140 17.09 -11.87 11.23
CA GLU A 140 16.44 -12.55 10.11
C GLU A 140 15.42 -11.64 9.42
N MET A 141 15.39 -11.68 8.09
CA MET A 141 14.30 -11.09 7.31
C MET A 141 13.06 -11.97 7.41
N ASN A 142 12.03 -11.45 8.06
CA ASN A 142 10.77 -12.15 8.24
C ASN A 142 9.60 -11.22 7.86
N CYS A 143 8.41 -11.80 7.70
CA CYS A 143 7.17 -11.06 7.48
C CYS A 143 6.17 -11.36 8.58
N TRP A 144 5.35 -10.36 8.89
CA TRP A 144 4.07 -10.60 9.53
C TRP A 144 3.04 -10.89 8.46
N THR A 145 2.15 -11.84 8.73
CA THR A 145 1.07 -12.20 7.82
C THR A 145 -0.27 -12.32 8.52
N ASN A 146 -1.33 -12.14 7.74
CA ASN A 146 -2.67 -12.58 8.04
C ASN A 146 -3.14 -13.45 6.86
N PRO A 147 -3.58 -14.69 7.06
CA PRO A 147 -3.55 -15.44 8.31
C PRO A 147 -2.12 -15.66 8.83
N ASP A 148 -2.02 -16.06 10.10
CA ASP A 148 -0.75 -16.51 10.69
C ASP A 148 -0.17 -17.67 9.85
N ASP A 149 1.15 -17.83 9.87
CA ASP A 149 1.93 -18.86 9.16
C ASP A 149 1.90 -18.80 7.61
N PHE A 150 1.13 -17.89 6.99
CA PHE A 150 1.08 -17.74 5.53
C PHE A 150 2.45 -17.45 4.89
N TYR A 151 3.38 -16.80 5.62
CA TYR A 151 4.73 -16.55 5.10
C TYR A 151 5.51 -17.84 4.82
N ASP A 152 5.31 -18.90 5.60
CA ASP A 152 6.01 -20.17 5.40
C ASP A 152 5.47 -20.93 4.17
N GLU A 153 4.22 -20.70 3.78
CA GLU A 153 3.63 -21.25 2.55
C GLU A 153 4.17 -20.58 1.27
N LEU A 154 4.71 -19.36 1.37
CA LEU A 154 5.25 -18.59 0.25
C LEU A 154 6.72 -18.93 -0.08
N ARG A 155 7.40 -19.75 0.75
CA ARG A 155 8.83 -20.08 0.64
C ARG A 155 9.13 -21.28 -0.26
#